data_AF-A0A7H4M8H3-F1
#
_entry.id   AF-A0A7H4M8H3-F1
#
_cell.length_a   1.000
_cell.length_b   1.000
_cell.length_c   1.000
_cell.angle_alpha   90.00
_cell.angle_beta   90.00
_cell.angle_gamma   90.00
#
_symmetry.space_group_name_H-M   'P 1'
#
loop_
_entity.id
_entity.type
_entity.pdbx_description
1 polymer ?
#
loop_
_entity_poly.entity_id
_entity_poly.type
_entity_poly.pdbx_seq_one_letter_code
_entity_poly.pdbx_strand_id
1 'polypeptide(L)' 'MRADAWAKEAVRMALVNLSAVAAPAGMLPVVLGAGWPGVLLHEAVGHGLEGDFNRRGTSVFSGHYGGISCL' A
#
# COMPACT_ATOMS: atom_id res chain seq x y z
N MET A 1 -14.93 20.42 -14.92
CA MET A 1 -15.49 20.14 -13.58
C MET A 1 -14.71 18.97 -12.96
N ARG A 2 -14.74 18.75 -11.63
CA ARG A 2 -14.05 17.57 -11.02
C ARG A 2 -14.62 16.24 -11.52
N ALA A 3 -15.93 16.19 -11.78
CA ALA A 3 -16.61 15.02 -12.34
C ALA A 3 -16.03 14.59 -13.69
N ASP A 4 -15.81 15.54 -14.63
CA ASP A 4 -15.24 15.22 -15.95
C ASP A 4 -13.83 14.63 -15.84
N ALA A 5 -13.03 15.12 -14.89
CA ALA A 5 -11.68 14.63 -14.66
C ALA A 5 -11.69 13.19 -14.15
N TRP A 6 -12.55 12.88 -13.17
CA TRP A 6 -12.70 11.51 -12.65
C TRP A 6 -13.30 10.55 -13.68
N ALA A 7 -14.26 11.00 -14.48
CA ALA A 7 -14.82 10.19 -15.57
C ALA A 7 -13.75 9.83 -16.61
N LYS A 8 -12.92 10.81 -17.01
CA LYS A 8 -11.79 10.56 -17.92
C LYS A 8 -10.74 9.65 -17.29
N GLU A 9 -10.47 9.80 -16.00
CA GLU A 9 -9.51 8.95 -15.29
C GLU A 9 -9.98 7.49 -15.20
N ALA A 10 -11.26 7.26 -14.96
CA ALA A 10 -11.84 5.92 -14.98
C ALA A 10 -11.70 5.25 -16.36
N VAL A 11 -12.00 5.99 -17.45
CA VAL A 11 -11.80 5.50 -18.82
C VAL A 11 -10.32 5.22 -19.10
N ARG A 12 -9.42 6.11 -18.66
CA ARG A 12 -7.97 5.92 -18.81
C ARG A 12 -7.50 4.62 -18.15
N MET A 13 -7.93 4.36 -16.91
CA MET A 13 -7.60 3.12 -16.20
C MET A 13 -8.15 1.88 -16.91
N ALA A 14 -9.37 1.93 -17.45
CA ALA A 14 -9.94 0.83 -18.22
C ALA A 14 -9.13 0.51 -19.49
N LEU A 15 -8.68 1.53 -20.23
CA LEU A 15 -7.86 1.34 -21.44
C LEU A 15 -6.46 0.77 -21.11
N VAL A 16 -5.87 1.17 -19.98
CA VAL A 16 -4.59 0.60 -19.51
C VAL A 16 -4.78 -0.89 -19.20
N ASN A 17 -5.83 -1.25 -18.47
CA ASN A 17 -6.10 -2.65 -18.15
C ASN A 17 -6.41 -3.49 -19.40
N LEU A 18 -7.08 -2.93 -20.40
CA LEU A 18 -7.42 -3.61 -21.65
C LEU A 18 -6.18 -3.99 -22.49
N SER A 19 -5.13 -3.17 -22.44
CA SER A 19 -3.89 -3.37 -23.19
C SER A 19 -2.76 -4.01 -22.37
N ALA A 20 -3.04 -4.37 -21.11
CA ALA A 20 -2.05 -4.95 -20.21
C ALA A 20 -1.59 -6.35 -20.67
N VAL A 21 -0.30 -6.62 -20.51
CA VAL A 21 0.30 -7.95 -20.69
C VAL A 21 0.51 -8.65 -19.35
N ALA A 22 0.87 -9.93 -19.37
CA ALA A 22 1.18 -10.67 -18.16
C ALA A 22 2.32 -9.99 -17.36
N ALA A 23 2.11 -9.82 -16.06
CA ALA A 23 3.13 -9.27 -15.17
C ALA A 23 4.27 -10.28 -14.94
N PRO A 24 5.53 -9.81 -14.80
CA PRO A 24 6.65 -10.69 -14.47
C PRO A 24 6.50 -11.25 -13.05
N ALA A 25 7.00 -12.47 -12.84
CA ALA A 25 6.97 -13.15 -11.55
C ALA A 25 8.35 -13.15 -10.88
N GLY A 26 8.37 -13.07 -9.54
CA GLY A 26 9.58 -13.15 -8.73
C GLY A 26 9.83 -11.89 -7.88
N MET A 27 10.98 -11.88 -7.19
CA MET A 27 11.44 -10.74 -6.40
C MET A 27 12.03 -9.68 -7.34
N LEU A 28 11.42 -8.50 -7.38
CA LEU A 28 11.82 -7.40 -8.25
C LEU A 28 11.76 -6.08 -7.47
N PRO A 29 12.61 -5.10 -7.81
CA PRO A 29 12.41 -3.74 -7.34
C PRO A 29 11.06 -3.19 -7.82
N VAL A 30 10.27 -2.62 -6.92
CA VAL A 30 8.95 -2.03 -7.22
C VAL A 30 8.96 -0.55 -6.88
N VAL A 31 8.53 0.28 -7.83
CA VAL A 31 8.34 1.73 -7.61
C VAL A 31 6.85 1.98 -7.37
N LEU A 32 6.53 2.60 -6.23
CA LEU A 32 5.16 2.99 -5.89
C LEU A 32 4.93 4.47 -6.17
N GLY A 33 3.84 4.77 -6.87
CA GLY A 33 3.40 6.14 -7.10
C GLY A 33 2.90 6.82 -5.81
N ALA A 34 2.81 8.14 -5.82
CA ALA A 34 2.28 8.90 -4.69
C ALA A 34 0.76 8.69 -4.52
N GLY A 35 0.26 8.91 -3.30
CA GLY A 35 -1.17 8.87 -2.98
C GLY A 35 -1.64 7.49 -2.54
N TRP A 36 -2.62 6.92 -3.24
CA TRP A 36 -3.29 5.66 -2.88
C TRP A 36 -2.35 4.45 -2.67
N PRO A 37 -1.23 4.30 -3.40
CA PRO A 37 -0.26 3.23 -3.11
C PRO A 37 0.33 3.26 -1.69
N GLY A 38 0.11 4.34 -0.93
CA GLY A 38 0.35 4.41 0.51
C GLY A 38 -0.40 3.36 1.34
N VAL A 39 -1.33 2.60 0.74
CA VAL A 39 -1.88 1.35 1.32
C VAL A 39 -0.78 0.41 1.79
N LEU A 40 0.40 0.39 1.15
CA LEU A 40 1.54 -0.39 1.64
C LEU A 40 1.89 -0.02 3.09
N LEU A 41 1.92 1.27 3.44
CA LEU A 41 2.23 1.71 4.79
C LEU A 41 1.11 1.33 5.77
N HIS A 42 -0.15 1.45 5.34
CA HIS A 42 -1.30 1.06 6.14
C HIS A 42 -1.25 -0.41 6.56
N GLU A 43 -0.94 -1.29 5.61
CA GLU A 43 -0.91 -2.74 5.88
C GLU A 43 0.40 -3.17 6.56
N ALA A 44 1.55 -2.71 6.05
CA ALA A 44 2.85 -3.21 6.49
C ALA A 44 3.20 -2.76 7.92
N VAL A 45 2.73 -1.57 8.33
CA VAL A 45 2.97 -1.05 9.68
C VAL A 45 1.73 -0.50 10.36
N GLY A 46 0.77 0.07 9.63
CA GLY A 46 -0.38 0.77 10.22
C GLY A 46 -1.14 -0.10 11.23
N HIS A 47 -1.65 -1.25 10.78
CA HIS A 47 -2.33 -2.20 11.67
C HIS A 47 -1.40 -2.75 12.76
N GLY A 48 -0.15 -3.07 12.43
CA GLY A 48 0.82 -3.58 13.41
C GLY A 48 1.14 -2.58 14.52
N LEU A 49 1.01 -1.29 14.28
CA LEU A 49 1.24 -0.23 15.27
C LEU A 49 -0.02 0.19 16.02
N GLU A 50 -1.16 -0.46 15.78
CA GLU A 50 -2.38 -0.20 16.55
C GLU A 50 -2.18 -0.55 18.04
N GLY A 51 -2.65 0.35 18.89
CA GLY A 51 -2.34 0.33 20.32
C GLY A 51 -2.96 -0.84 21.08
N ASP A 52 -4.04 -1.43 20.58
CA ASP A 52 -4.69 -2.58 21.21
C ASP A 52 -3.86 -3.87 21.03
N PHE A 53 -3.28 -4.10 19.85
CA PHE A 53 -2.34 -5.21 19.63
C PHE A 53 -1.05 -5.03 20.42
N ASN A 54 -0.51 -3.81 20.45
CA ASN A 54 0.70 -3.49 21.20
C ASN A 54 0.49 -3.62 22.72
N ARG A 55 -0.66 -3.16 23.24
CA ARG A 55 -1.02 -3.32 24.66
C ARG A 55 -1.23 -4.78 25.04
N ARG A 56 -1.74 -5.61 24.13
CA ARG A 56 -1.93 -7.05 24.34
C ARG A 56 -0.67 -7.88 24.08
N GLY A 57 0.38 -7.29 23.51
CA GLY A 57 1.61 -8.00 23.14
C GLY A 57 1.46 -8.91 21.92
N THR A 58 0.40 -8.77 21.12
CA THR A 58 0.11 -9.65 19.98
C THR A 58 0.63 -9.10 18.65
N SER A 59 1.11 -7.86 18.63
CA SER A 59 1.76 -7.28 17.46
C SER A 59 3.24 -7.68 17.41
N VAL A 60 3.77 -7.89 16.20
CA VAL A 60 5.22 -8.03 15.95
C VAL A 60 6.02 -6.79 16.39
N PHE A 61 5.36 -5.64 16.56
CA PHE A 61 5.98 -4.38 16.99
C PHE A 61 5.91 -4.16 18.52
N SER A 62 5.26 -5.05 19.28
CA SER A 62 5.07 -4.87 20.72
C SER A 62 6.41 -4.83 21.44
N GLY A 63 6.70 -3.73 22.15
CA GLY A 63 7.97 -3.58 22.89
C GLY A 63 9.18 -3.22 22.03
N HIS A 64 9.01 -2.98 20.72
CA HIS A 64 10.09 -2.61 19.79
C HIS A 64 10.25 -1.09 19.60
N TYR A 65 9.81 -0.29 20.59
CA TYR A 65 9.91 1.17 20.53
C TYR A 65 11.38 1.65 20.46
N GLY A 66 11.68 2.54 19.52
CA GLY A 66 13.02 3.11 19.33
C GLY A 66 14.02 2.19 18.60
N GLY A 67 13.62 0.96 18.27
CA GLY A 67 14.40 0.06 17.43
C GLY A 67 14.21 0.35 15.94
N ILE A 68 15.19 -0.08 15.13
CA ILE A 68 14.99 -0.19 13.67
C ILE A 68 14.14 -1.45 13.44
N SER A 69 12.86 -1.26 13.16
CA SER A 69 11.96 -2.35 12.81
C SER A 69 12.25 -2.84 11.39
N CYS A 70 12.33 -4.17 11.21
CA CYS A 70 12.51 -4.78 9.90
C CYS A 70 11.19 -4.75 9.12
N LEU A 71 11.22 -4.10 7.95
CA LEU A 71 10.24 -4.22 6.86
C LEU A 71 10.96 -4.82 5.65
#